data_AF-A0A958RCN1-F1
#
_entry.id   AF-A0A958RCN1-F1
#
_cell.length_a   1.000
_cell.length_b   1.000
_cell.length_c   1.000
_cell.angle_alpha   90.00
_cell.angle_beta   90.00
_cell.angle_gamma   90.00
#
_symmetry.space_group_name_H-M   'P 1'
#
loop_
_entity.id
_entity.type
_entity.pdbx_description
1 polymer ?
#
loop_
_entity_poly.entity_id
_entity_poly.type
_entity_poly.pdbx_seq_one_letter_code
_entity_poly.pdbx_strand_id
1 'polypeptide(L)'
;EEPSGAGTYAVTSGENIISHISFNYNRDESALRYHSTDTLKNAATYASVPQLLTRIKNENNSTVLWKWFVIFALVLLIAEFLLLKFLK
;
A
#
# COMPACT_ATOMS: atom_id res chain seq x y z
N GLU A 1 12.82 43.32 -1.26
CA GLU A 1 11.83 43.07 -2.33
C GLU A 1 12.11 41.70 -2.92
N GLU A 2 11.08 40.90 -3.19
CA GLU A 2 11.24 39.62 -3.89
C GLU A 2 11.42 39.89 -5.40
N PRO A 3 12.41 39.27 -6.07
CA PRO A 3 12.62 39.49 -7.49
C PRO A 3 11.45 38.93 -8.30
N SER A 4 10.84 39.79 -9.12
CA SER A 4 9.66 39.46 -9.94
C SER A 4 9.99 38.77 -11.27
N GLY A 5 11.27 38.69 -11.64
CA GLY A 5 11.75 38.15 -12.91
C GLY A 5 12.83 37.09 -12.73
N ALA A 6 13.04 36.26 -13.76
CA ALA A 6 14.15 35.32 -13.77
C ALA A 6 15.45 36.05 -14.05
N GLY A 7 16.50 35.69 -13.32
CA GLY A 7 17.81 36.32 -13.47
C GLY A 7 18.73 36.01 -12.31
N THR A 8 19.99 36.41 -12.46
CA THR A 8 20.99 36.35 -11.41
C THR A 8 21.07 37.69 -10.72
N TYR A 9 20.81 37.72 -9.42
CA TYR A 9 20.79 38.90 -8.58
C TYR A 9 21.97 38.88 -7.63
N ALA A 10 22.60 40.03 -7.43
CA ALA A 10 23.66 40.20 -6.45
C ALA A 10 23.04 40.51 -5.08
N VAL A 11 23.42 39.74 -4.07
CA VAL A 11 23.12 40.02 -2.66
C VAL A 11 24.21 40.97 -2.16
N THR A 12 23.83 42.18 -1.78
CA THR A 12 24.74 43.19 -1.26
C THR A 12 24.48 43.49 0.21
N SER A 13 25.52 43.86 0.94
CA SER A 13 25.43 44.51 2.26
C SER A 13 26.22 45.80 2.21
N GLY A 14 25.51 46.92 2.20
CA GLY A 14 26.10 48.22 1.83
C GLY A 14 26.61 48.19 0.39
N GLU A 15 27.87 48.59 0.18
CA GLU A 15 28.53 48.60 -1.13
C GLU A 15 29.21 47.26 -1.49
N ASN A 16 29.23 46.29 -0.57
CA ASN A 16 29.91 45.02 -0.78
C ASN A 16 28.94 43.96 -1.31
N ILE A 17 29.30 43.32 -2.43
CA ILE A 17 28.59 42.13 -2.95
C ILE A 17 29.04 40.91 -2.15
N ILE A 18 28.08 40.25 -1.49
CA ILE A 18 28.31 39.06 -0.66
C ILE A 18 28.19 37.79 -1.51
N SER A 19 27.20 37.72 -2.40
CA SER A 19 26.97 36.53 -3.24
C SER A 19 26.05 36.84 -4.42
N HIS A 20 26.00 35.93 -5.39
CA HIS A 20 25.03 35.96 -6.47
C HIS A 20 24.05 34.80 -6.32
N ILE A 21 22.76 35.09 -6.42
CA ILE A 21 21.68 34.10 -6.37
C ILE A 21 20.88 34.18 -7.67
N SER A 22 20.54 33.02 -8.24
CA SER A 22 19.78 32.95 -9.49
C SER A 22 18.35 32.51 -9.21
N PHE A 23 17.39 33.27 -9.71
CA PHE A 23 15.98 32.91 -9.71
C PHE A 23 15.56 32.46 -11.10
N ASN A 24 14.86 31.35 -11.17
CA ASN A 24 14.26 30.87 -12.41
C ASN A 24 12.91 31.56 -12.65
N TYR A 25 12.45 31.54 -13.90
CA TYR A 25 11.07 31.92 -14.21
C TYR A 25 10.14 31.05 -13.39
N ASN A 26 9.01 31.63 -12.96
CA ASN A 26 7.95 30.84 -12.35
C ASN A 26 7.62 29.70 -13.31
N ARG A 27 7.95 28.47 -12.89
CA ARG A 27 7.54 27.29 -13.61
C ARG A 27 6.13 27.08 -13.13
N ASP A 28 5.16 27.16 -14.03
CA ASP A 28 3.86 26.54 -13.82
C ASP A 28 4.12 25.03 -13.70
N GLU A 29 4.60 24.60 -12.53
CA GLU A 29 4.84 23.20 -12.23
C GLU A 29 3.54 22.46 -12.42
N SER A 30 3.65 21.20 -12.86
CA SER A 30 2.53 20.33 -13.13
C SER A 30 1.54 20.42 -11.97
N ALA A 31 0.37 21.04 -12.21
CA ALA A 31 -0.71 21.04 -11.23
C ALA A 31 -0.94 19.58 -10.84
N LEU A 32 -0.78 19.28 -9.55
CA LEU A 32 -0.81 17.92 -9.03
C LEU A 32 -2.26 17.42 -9.06
N ARG A 33 -2.70 17.00 -10.26
CA ARG A 33 -4.06 16.53 -10.52
C ARG A 33 -4.09 15.03 -10.24
N TYR A 34 -4.44 14.68 -9.00
CA TYR A 34 -4.73 13.30 -8.65
C TYR A 34 -6.09 12.90 -9.22
N HIS A 35 -6.17 11.70 -9.79
CA HIS A 35 -7.46 11.08 -10.10
C HIS A 35 -8.18 10.77 -8.78
N SER A 36 -9.45 11.18 -8.67
CA SER A 36 -10.25 10.81 -7.51
C SER A 36 -10.45 9.29 -7.50
N THR A 37 -10.15 8.68 -6.35
CA THR A 37 -10.39 7.26 -6.10
C THR A 37 -11.87 6.88 -6.16
N ASP A 38 -12.78 7.85 -6.09
CA ASP A 38 -14.23 7.66 -6.21
C ASP A 38 -14.65 7.16 -7.59
N THR A 39 -13.80 7.35 -8.60
CA THR A 39 -14.04 6.91 -9.98
C THR A 39 -13.62 5.46 -10.25
N LEU A 40 -12.91 4.82 -9.32
CA LEU A 40 -12.42 3.45 -9.47
C LEU A 40 -13.53 2.44 -9.12
N LYS A 41 -14.29 2.03 -10.13
CA LYS A 41 -15.22 0.90 -10.00
C LYS A 41 -14.42 -0.39 -9.77
N ASN A 42 -14.75 -1.11 -8.69
CA ASN A 42 -14.13 -2.38 -8.27
C ASN A 42 -12.72 -2.30 -7.66
N ALA A 43 -12.26 -1.13 -7.21
CA ALA A 43 -11.04 -1.05 -6.41
C ALA A 43 -11.35 -1.05 -4.92
N ALA A 44 -10.65 -1.87 -4.14
CA ALA A 44 -10.71 -1.79 -2.69
C ALA A 44 -9.74 -0.70 -2.22
N THR A 45 -10.30 0.40 -1.72
CA THR A 45 -9.53 1.46 -1.06
C THR A 45 -9.40 1.15 0.42
N TYR A 46 -8.20 1.36 0.96
CA TYR A 46 -7.91 1.13 2.38
C TYR A 46 -7.36 2.42 2.96
N ALA A 47 -7.82 2.78 4.16
CA ALA A 47 -7.45 4.05 4.79
C ALA A 47 -5.99 4.06 5.28
N SER A 48 -5.36 2.88 5.41
CA SER A 48 -3.97 2.77 5.87
C SER A 48 -3.33 1.43 5.51
N VAL A 49 -1.99 1.42 5.46
CA VAL A 49 -1.18 0.21 5.22
C VAL A 49 -1.46 -0.89 6.26
N PRO A 50 -1.58 -0.60 7.58
CA PRO A 50 -1.93 -1.62 8.57
C PRO A 50 -3.29 -2.28 8.33
N GLN A 51 -4.28 -1.51 7.85
CA GLN A 51 -5.62 -2.02 7.56
C GLN A 51 -5.61 -3.00 6.38
N LEU A 52 -4.86 -2.67 5.32
CA LEU A 52 -4.61 -3.57 4.19
C LEU A 52 -3.93 -4.86 4.67
N LEU A 53 -2.86 -4.75 5.45
CA LEU A 53 -2.08 -5.90 5.90
C LEU A 53 -2.88 -6.83 6.82
N THR A 54 -3.70 -6.25 7.69
CA THR A 54 -4.62 -7.01 8.57
C THR A 54 -5.63 -7.81 7.75
N ARG A 55 -6.16 -7.23 6.66
CA ARG A 55 -7.12 -7.91 5.80
C ARG A 55 -6.51 -9.09 5.06
N ILE A 56 -5.34 -8.89 4.46
CA ILE A 56 -4.56 -9.96 3.79
C ILE A 56 -4.27 -11.10 4.77
N LYS A 57 -3.95 -10.77 6.03
CA LYS A 57 -3.70 -11.76 7.07
C LYS A 57 -4.97 -12.51 7.48
N ASN A 58 -6.11 -11.83 7.55
CA ASN A 58 -7.40 -12.46 7.89
C ASN A 58 -7.94 -13.35 6.77
N GLU A 59 -7.79 -12.97 5.49
CA GLU A 59 -8.22 -13.79 4.36
C GLU A 59 -7.45 -15.12 4.31
N ASN A 60 -6.14 -15.09 4.61
CA ASN A 60 -5.33 -16.30 4.73
C ASN A 60 -5.64 -17.13 5.99
N ASN A 61 -6.43 -16.62 6.93
CA ASN A 61 -6.84 -17.34 8.13
C ASN A 61 -8.10 -18.19 7.90
N SER A 62 -8.49 -18.42 6.65
CA SER A 62 -9.56 -19.34 6.24
C SER A 62 -9.13 -20.81 6.46
N THR A 63 -8.95 -21.13 7.73
CA THR A 63 -8.40 -22.39 8.27
C THR A 63 -9.48 -23.45 8.51
N VAL A 64 -10.68 -23.26 7.96
CA VAL A 64 -11.81 -24.16 8.21
C VAL A 64 -11.61 -25.48 7.47
N LEU A 65 -11.09 -25.46 6.24
CA LEU A 65 -11.03 -26.66 5.40
C LEU A 65 -10.01 -27.70 5.90
N TRP A 66 -8.87 -27.27 6.45
CA TRP A 66 -7.88 -28.21 7.00
C TRP A 66 -8.39 -28.94 8.24
N LYS A 67 -9.23 -28.30 9.06
CA LYS A 67 -9.85 -28.93 10.24
C LYS A 67 -10.76 -30.08 9.82
N TRP A 68 -11.59 -29.86 8.80
CA TRP A 68 -12.45 -30.90 8.24
C TRP A 68 -11.65 -32.06 7.64
N PHE A 69 -10.52 -31.77 6.98
CA PHE A 69 -9.64 -32.80 6.44
C PHE A 69 -9.11 -33.76 7.53
N VAL A 70 -8.67 -33.24 8.68
CA VAL A 70 -8.17 -34.06 9.80
C VAL A 70 -9.29 -34.92 10.41
N ILE A 71 -10.49 -34.36 10.57
CA ILE A 71 -11.65 -35.11 11.08
C ILE A 71 -11.98 -36.26 10.12
N PHE A 72 -11.98 -36.01 8.81
CA PHE A 72 -12.31 -37.03 7.81
C PHE A 72 -11.27 -38.16 7.80
N ALA A 73 -9.99 -37.82 7.92
CA ALA A 73 -8.91 -38.81 8.03
C ALA A 73 -9.09 -39.73 9.25
N LEU A 74 -9.44 -39.16 10.41
CA LEU A 74 -9.72 -39.94 11.62
C LEU A 74 -10.95 -40.86 11.47
N VAL A 75 -12.02 -40.36 10.84
CA VAL A 75 -13.23 -41.16 10.58
C VAL A 75 -12.92 -42.34 9.66
N LEU A 76 -12.17 -42.12 8.57
CA LEU A 76 -11.76 -43.18 7.64
C LEU A 76 -10.86 -44.21 8.32
N LEU A 77 -9.96 -43.79 9.19
CA LEU A 77 -9.09 -44.68 9.97
C LEU A 77 -9.92 -45.58 10.91
N ILE A 78 -10.92 -45.03 11.60
CA ILE A 78 -11.84 -45.84 12.41
C ILE A 78 -12.66 -46.78 11.53
N ALA A 79 -13.15 -46.30 10.39
CA ALA A 79 -13.88 -47.13 9.43
C ALA A 79 -13.02 -48.29 8.91
N GLU A 80 -11.74 -48.06 8.63
CA GLU A 80 -10.78 -49.10 8.24
C GLU A 80 -10.67 -50.19 9.32
N PHE A 81 -10.49 -49.81 10.59
CA PHE A 81 -10.46 -50.78 11.69
C PHE A 81 -11.76 -51.56 11.84
N LEU A 82 -12.92 -50.92 11.63
CA LEU A 82 -14.22 -51.60 11.66
C LEU A 82 -14.35 -52.58 10.49
N LEU A 83 -13.98 -52.16 9.27
CA LEU A 83 -13.99 -53.03 8.08
C LEU A 83 -13.09 -54.26 8.30
N LEU A 84 -11.86 -54.06 8.77
CA LEU A 84 -10.95 -55.17 9.08
C LEU A 84 -11.46 -56.12 10.17
N LYS A 85 -12.28 -55.62 11.10
CA LYS A 85 -12.85 -56.41 12.20
C LYS A 85 -14.09 -57.21 11.79
N PHE A 86 -14.93 -56.66 10.91
CA PHE A 86 -16.24 -57.25 10.56
C PHE A 86 -16.27 -57.95 9.20
N LEU A 87 -15.37 -57.60 8.26
CA LEU A 87 -15.24 -58.25 6.95
C LEU A 87 -14.09 -59.28 6.89
N LYS A 88 -13.49 -59.58 8.03
CA LYS A 88 -12.59 -60.71 8.23
C LYS A 88 -13.32 -61.81 8.98
#